data_AF-A0A1R3JNC6-F1
#
_entry.id   AF-A0A1R3JNC6-F1
#
_cell.length_a   1.000
_cell.length_b   1.000
_cell.length_c   1.000
_cell.angle_alpha   90.00
_cell.angle_beta   90.00
_cell.angle_gamma   90.00
#
_symmetry.space_group_name_H-M   'P 1'
#
loop_
_entity.id
_entity.type
_entity.pdbx_description
1 polymer ?
#
loop_
_entity_poly.entity_id
_entity_poly.type
_entity_poly.pdbx_seq_one_letter_code
_entity_poly.pdbx_strand_id
1 'polypeptide(L)'
;MEVPCLIQKNFQTTIDSINREASSIISMTRQWQEFGGHYDSFVKSMDERYNQLSCIEDGIKDQIEELKKREEKLWVQEEAITKRSEELDRREEELNSKFSSAKSQYDEWLKKLDAEEIRFSENHAKLQTMAREIQERDDRFLEFYFGKPHVPVVPVSDECKTPSTRSKSKTLIQSELIEDLIDKDRRLQAIKHVFEFNLGDKFSPADLIQDHLRYIRRSAKFYKEKDGGLSNQIVTITKEIADLKAVIKCIQIHQLEDEVPLDRIENSIKRKEETKIGLVKLGPCTRSKAKLDQLEQERIKKRLRSI
;
A
#
# COMPACT_ATOMS: atom_id res chain seq x y z
N MET A 1 -121.91 42.93 -19.71
CA MET A 1 -121.01 43.50 -18.70
C MET A 1 -119.79 42.59 -18.56
N GLU A 2 -118.79 42.66 -19.46
CA GLU A 2 -117.58 41.78 -19.36
C GLU A 2 -116.25 42.45 -19.78
N VAL A 3 -116.29 43.68 -20.28
CA VAL A 3 -115.12 44.35 -20.89
C VAL A 3 -113.99 44.73 -19.90
N PRO A 4 -114.24 45.15 -18.64
CA PRO A 4 -113.17 45.58 -17.73
C PRO A 4 -112.22 44.46 -17.29
N CYS A 5 -112.71 43.22 -17.16
CA CYS A 5 -111.95 42.08 -16.63
C CYS A 5 -110.95 41.52 -17.67
N LEU A 6 -111.26 41.65 -18.95
CA LEU A 6 -110.39 41.24 -20.06
C LEU A 6 -109.14 42.13 -20.18
N ILE A 7 -109.31 43.45 -20.02
CA ILE A 7 -108.20 44.41 -20.10
C ILE A 7 -107.19 44.19 -18.97
N GLN A 8 -107.67 44.00 -17.74
CA GLN A 8 -106.80 43.71 -16.58
C GLN A 8 -106.04 42.40 -16.73
N LYS A 9 -106.71 41.34 -17.22
CA LYS A 9 -106.06 40.05 -17.49
C LYS A 9 -104.98 40.18 -18.58
N ASN A 10 -105.25 40.92 -19.66
CA ASN A 10 -104.27 41.16 -20.72
C ASN A 10 -103.05 41.93 -20.21
N PHE A 11 -103.25 42.96 -19.38
CA PHE A 11 -102.13 43.68 -18.75
C PHE A 11 -101.31 42.77 -17.83
N GLN A 12 -101.95 41.93 -17.02
CA GLN A 12 -101.25 41.00 -16.14
C GLN A 12 -100.42 39.99 -16.94
N THR A 13 -100.98 39.42 -18.02
CA THR A 13 -100.24 38.49 -18.88
C THR A 13 -99.04 39.13 -19.56
N THR A 14 -99.14 40.41 -19.94
CA THR A 14 -98.02 41.16 -20.54
C THR A 14 -96.93 41.44 -19.52
N ILE A 15 -97.30 41.87 -18.31
CA ILE A 15 -96.35 42.08 -17.20
C ILE A 15 -95.64 40.76 -16.85
N ASP A 16 -96.36 39.65 -16.80
CA ASP A 16 -95.77 38.33 -16.52
C ASP A 16 -94.86 37.84 -17.66
N SER A 17 -95.14 38.23 -18.91
CA SER A 17 -94.24 37.97 -20.05
C SER A 17 -92.95 38.77 -19.94
N ILE A 18 -93.07 40.08 -19.69
CA ILE A 18 -91.92 40.98 -19.49
C ILE A 18 -91.08 40.51 -18.31
N ASN A 19 -91.70 40.13 -17.20
CA ASN A 19 -90.96 39.63 -16.02
C ASN A 19 -90.22 38.32 -16.30
N ARG A 20 -90.77 37.43 -17.13
CA ARG A 20 -90.08 36.20 -17.56
C ARG A 20 -88.88 36.50 -18.47
N GLU A 21 -89.05 37.42 -19.42
CA GLU A 21 -87.97 37.87 -20.30
C GLU A 21 -86.86 38.58 -19.51
N ALA A 22 -87.22 39.48 -18.61
CA ALA A 22 -86.28 40.15 -17.70
C ALA A 22 -85.53 39.15 -16.83
N SER A 23 -86.21 38.13 -16.31
CA SER A 23 -85.58 37.05 -15.53
C SER A 23 -84.59 36.23 -16.36
N SER A 24 -84.92 35.96 -17.63
CA SER A 24 -84.02 35.28 -18.58
C SER A 24 -82.77 36.11 -18.86
N ILE A 25 -82.93 37.42 -19.12
CA ILE A 25 -81.82 38.35 -19.35
C ILE A 25 -80.92 38.42 -18.12
N ILE A 26 -81.48 38.59 -16.92
CA ILE A 26 -80.71 38.64 -15.66
C ILE A 26 -79.93 37.34 -15.44
N SER A 27 -80.55 36.19 -15.70
CA SER A 27 -79.87 34.89 -15.62
C SER A 27 -78.72 34.80 -16.62
N MET A 28 -78.91 35.23 -17.87
CA MET A 28 -77.85 35.27 -18.87
C MET A 28 -76.73 36.22 -18.46
N THR A 29 -77.03 37.41 -17.94
CA THR A 29 -76.02 38.36 -17.45
C THR A 29 -75.18 37.76 -16.32
N ARG A 30 -75.81 37.04 -15.38
CA ARG A 30 -75.08 36.34 -14.31
C ARG A 30 -74.14 35.26 -14.87
N GLN A 31 -74.63 34.44 -15.80
CA GLN A 31 -73.81 33.41 -16.45
C GLN A 31 -72.61 34.00 -17.21
N TRP A 32 -72.80 35.12 -17.91
CA TRP A 32 -71.71 35.84 -18.56
C TRP A 32 -70.67 36.37 -17.57
N GLN A 33 -71.11 36.87 -16.41
CA GLN A 33 -70.20 37.30 -15.35
C GLN A 33 -69.42 36.15 -14.73
N GLU A 34 -70.08 35.02 -14.45
CA GLU A 34 -69.44 33.79 -13.96
C GLU A 34 -68.39 33.28 -14.98
N PHE A 35 -68.73 33.26 -16.27
CA PHE A 35 -67.79 32.90 -17.34
C PHE A 35 -66.58 33.85 -17.39
N GLY A 36 -66.79 35.16 -17.27
CA GLY A 36 -65.72 36.15 -17.19
C GLY A 36 -64.76 35.88 -16.03
N GLY A 37 -65.30 35.57 -14.84
CA GLY A 37 -64.49 35.20 -13.69
C GLY A 37 -63.68 33.91 -13.89
N HIS A 38 -64.27 32.89 -14.53
CA HIS A 38 -63.55 31.67 -14.90
C HIS A 38 -62.44 31.92 -15.92
N TYR A 39 -62.70 32.78 -16.92
CA TYR A 39 -61.70 33.18 -17.90
C TYR A 39 -60.53 33.92 -17.23
N ASP A 40 -60.81 34.89 -16.37
CA ASP A 40 -59.77 35.61 -15.62
C ASP A 40 -58.94 34.65 -14.75
N SER A 41 -59.59 33.68 -14.09
CA SER A 41 -58.91 32.64 -13.32
C SER A 41 -58.06 31.73 -14.21
N PHE A 42 -58.55 31.37 -15.40
CA PHE A 42 -57.81 30.55 -16.36
C PHE A 42 -56.58 31.29 -16.89
N VAL A 43 -56.72 32.57 -17.25
CA VAL A 43 -55.61 33.41 -17.70
C VAL A 43 -54.57 33.57 -16.59
N LYS A 44 -54.98 33.83 -15.35
CA LYS A 44 -54.05 33.89 -14.20
C LYS A 44 -53.29 32.58 -14.01
N SER A 45 -53.98 31.44 -14.06
CA SER A 45 -53.35 30.12 -13.94
C SER A 45 -52.40 29.80 -15.10
N MET A 46 -52.73 30.22 -16.33
CA MET A 46 -51.84 30.10 -17.48
C MET A 46 -50.59 30.98 -17.33
N ASP A 47 -50.76 32.22 -16.88
CA ASP A 47 -49.66 33.16 -16.64
C ASP A 47 -48.72 32.66 -15.53
N GLU A 48 -49.27 32.18 -14.41
CA GLU A 48 -48.50 31.56 -13.33
C GLU A 48 -47.66 30.37 -13.85
N ARG A 49 -48.26 29.48 -14.65
CA ARG A 49 -47.52 28.36 -15.24
C ARG A 49 -46.47 28.81 -16.25
N TYR A 50 -46.76 29.82 -17.06
CA TYR A 50 -45.79 30.39 -17.99
C TYR A 50 -44.57 30.95 -17.24
N ASN A 51 -44.81 31.71 -16.18
CA ASN A 51 -43.75 32.27 -15.35
C ASN A 51 -42.92 31.15 -14.68
N GLN A 52 -43.58 30.09 -14.17
CA GLN A 52 -42.88 28.91 -13.64
C GLN A 52 -42.00 28.24 -14.69
N LEU A 53 -42.51 28.03 -15.90
CA LEU A 53 -41.73 27.45 -17.01
C LEU A 53 -40.55 28.34 -17.39
N SER A 54 -40.75 29.67 -17.44
CA SER A 54 -39.66 30.62 -17.69
C SER A 54 -38.57 30.54 -16.62
N CYS A 55 -38.94 30.47 -15.34
CA CYS A 55 -37.97 30.31 -14.25
C CYS A 55 -37.20 28.98 -14.36
N ILE A 56 -37.87 27.89 -14.74
CA ILE A 56 -37.21 26.60 -14.96
C ILE A 56 -36.26 26.68 -16.16
N GLU A 57 -36.69 27.31 -17.26
CA GLU A 57 -35.88 27.48 -18.46
C GLU A 57 -34.58 28.25 -18.15
N ASP A 58 -34.68 29.36 -17.42
CA ASP A 58 -33.52 30.15 -17.02
C ASP A 58 -32.60 29.36 -16.07
N GLY A 59 -33.17 28.60 -15.12
CA GLY A 59 -32.40 27.70 -14.26
C GLY A 59 -31.64 26.61 -15.03
N ILE A 60 -32.25 26.06 -16.09
CA ILE A 60 -31.58 25.08 -16.97
C ILE A 60 -30.45 25.75 -17.75
N LYS A 61 -30.65 26.97 -18.26
CA LYS A 61 -29.59 27.72 -18.96
C LYS A 61 -28.39 27.97 -18.05
N ASP A 62 -28.63 28.39 -16.81
CA ASP A 62 -27.58 28.60 -15.82
C ASP A 62 -26.81 27.31 -15.50
N GLN A 63 -27.51 26.18 -15.35
CA GLN A 63 -26.89 24.87 -15.14
C GLN A 63 -26.03 24.44 -16.34
N ILE A 64 -26.51 24.65 -17.57
CA ILE A 64 -25.74 24.35 -18.79
C ILE A 64 -24.45 25.16 -18.81
N GLU A 65 -24.51 26.44 -18.48
CA GLU A 65 -23.34 27.30 -18.47
C GLU A 65 -22.34 26.90 -17.37
N GLU A 66 -22.83 26.48 -16.21
CA GLU A 66 -21.98 25.93 -15.15
C GLU A 66 -21.32 24.60 -15.57
N LEU A 67 -22.05 23.73 -16.27
CA LEU A 67 -21.51 22.47 -16.80
C LEU A 67 -20.44 22.71 -17.86
N LYS A 68 -20.63 23.64 -18.79
CA LYS A 68 -19.60 24.03 -19.77
C LYS A 68 -18.31 24.48 -19.08
N LYS A 69 -18.41 25.33 -18.05
CA LYS A 69 -17.24 25.77 -17.27
C LYS A 69 -16.55 24.61 -16.53
N ARG A 70 -17.31 23.59 -16.09
CA ARG A 70 -16.73 22.37 -15.49
C ARG A 70 -16.06 21.50 -16.55
N GLU A 71 -16.67 21.35 -17.71
CA GLU A 71 -16.15 20.59 -18.85
C GLU A 71 -14.81 21.16 -19.33
N GLU A 72 -14.70 22.49 -19.49
CA GLU A 72 -13.44 23.16 -19.84
C GLU A 72 -12.33 22.90 -18.81
N LYS A 73 -12.66 22.94 -17.52
CA LYS A 73 -11.70 22.63 -16.45
C LYS A 73 -11.24 21.18 -16.49
N LEU A 74 -12.15 20.25 -16.77
CA LEU A 74 -11.83 18.84 -16.91
C LEU A 74 -10.93 18.62 -18.13
N TRP A 75 -11.19 19.29 -19.25
CA TRP A 75 -10.36 19.20 -20.45
C TRP A 75 -8.91 19.63 -20.18
N VAL A 76 -8.71 20.75 -19.49
CA VAL A 76 -7.36 21.21 -19.08
C VAL A 76 -6.70 20.21 -18.12
N GLN A 77 -7.46 19.59 -17.21
CA GLN A 77 -6.93 18.57 -16.32
C GLN A 77 -6.54 17.29 -17.06
N GLU A 78 -7.36 16.86 -18.00
CA GLU A 78 -7.12 15.68 -18.84
C GLU A 78 -5.86 15.87 -19.67
N GLU A 79 -5.69 17.01 -20.34
CA GLU A 79 -4.47 17.33 -21.07
C GLU A 79 -3.22 17.30 -20.15
N ALA A 80 -3.33 17.83 -18.94
CA ALA A 80 -2.25 17.79 -17.95
C ALA A 80 -1.98 16.39 -17.39
N ILE A 81 -2.96 15.47 -17.40
CA ILE A 81 -2.78 14.07 -17.05
C ILE A 81 -2.08 13.35 -18.20
N THR A 82 -2.52 13.56 -19.43
CA THR A 82 -1.92 12.97 -20.63
C THR A 82 -0.44 13.32 -20.74
N LYS A 83 -0.07 14.60 -20.62
CA LYS A 83 1.34 15.03 -20.60
C LYS A 83 2.15 14.39 -19.48
N ARG A 84 1.55 14.17 -18.31
CA ARG A 84 2.22 13.50 -17.19
C ARG A 84 2.38 12.00 -17.43
N SER A 85 1.43 11.36 -18.10
CA SER A 85 1.51 9.95 -18.50
C SER A 85 2.68 9.74 -19.46
N GLU A 86 2.76 10.55 -20.52
CA GLU A 86 3.85 10.47 -21.50
C GLU A 86 5.23 10.63 -20.86
N GLU A 87 5.37 11.55 -19.90
CA GLU A 87 6.62 11.73 -19.16
C GLU A 87 6.94 10.55 -18.22
N LEU A 88 5.93 9.84 -17.70
CA LEU A 88 6.15 8.62 -16.93
C LEU A 88 6.61 7.48 -17.84
N ASP A 89 6.00 7.31 -19.01
CA ASP A 89 6.38 6.30 -20.00
C ASP A 89 7.84 6.51 -20.42
N ARG A 90 8.23 7.75 -20.71
CA ARG A 90 9.61 8.12 -21.03
C ARG A 90 10.60 7.75 -19.90
N ARG A 91 10.21 7.95 -18.64
CA ARG A 91 11.06 7.59 -17.48
C ARG A 91 11.14 6.08 -17.27
N GLU A 92 10.06 5.36 -17.52
CA GLU A 92 10.04 3.91 -17.44
C GLU A 92 11.00 3.30 -18.47
N GLU A 93 10.97 3.78 -19.72
CA GLU A 93 11.91 3.37 -20.76
C GLU A 93 13.36 3.65 -20.36
N GLU A 94 13.64 4.83 -19.80
CA GLU A 94 14.97 5.20 -19.32
C GLU A 94 15.46 4.27 -18.19
N LEU A 95 14.58 3.96 -17.24
CA LEU A 95 14.88 3.02 -16.15
C LEU A 95 15.08 1.60 -16.69
N ASN A 96 14.28 1.16 -17.65
CA ASN A 96 14.40 -0.17 -18.24
C ASN A 96 15.71 -0.32 -19.02
N SER A 97 16.14 0.73 -19.72
CA SER A 97 17.45 0.78 -20.38
C SER A 97 18.60 0.68 -19.37
N LYS A 98 18.54 1.46 -18.27
CA LYS A 98 19.52 1.38 -17.19
C LYS A 98 19.55 0.00 -16.53
N PHE A 99 18.38 -0.59 -16.31
CA PHE A 99 18.24 -1.93 -15.74
C PHE A 99 18.84 -2.99 -16.67
N SER A 100 18.57 -2.91 -17.98
CA SER A 100 19.16 -3.81 -18.98
C SER A 100 20.69 -3.72 -19.01
N SER A 101 21.23 -2.50 -18.97
CA SER A 101 22.68 -2.29 -18.89
C SER A 101 23.27 -2.88 -17.61
N ALA A 102 22.66 -2.63 -16.45
CA ALA A 102 23.10 -3.16 -15.16
C ALA A 102 23.03 -4.70 -15.13
N LYS A 103 21.96 -5.28 -15.70
CA LYS A 103 21.80 -6.73 -15.84
C LYS A 103 22.91 -7.33 -16.69
N SER A 104 23.23 -6.72 -17.83
CA SER A 104 24.34 -7.17 -18.68
C SER A 104 25.69 -7.13 -17.96
N GLN A 105 25.97 -6.05 -17.21
CA GLN A 105 27.18 -5.96 -16.37
C GLN A 105 27.25 -7.05 -15.31
N TYR A 106 26.11 -7.35 -14.68
CA TYR A 106 26.01 -8.41 -13.69
C TYR A 106 26.25 -9.79 -14.31
N ASP A 107 25.62 -10.08 -15.46
CA ASP A 107 25.81 -11.33 -16.20
C ASP A 107 27.28 -11.50 -16.65
N GLU A 108 27.95 -10.42 -17.04
CA GLU A 108 29.38 -10.44 -17.36
C GLU A 108 30.25 -10.72 -16.13
N TRP A 109 29.91 -10.12 -14.99
CA TRP A 109 30.62 -10.36 -13.74
C TRP A 109 30.45 -11.81 -13.25
N LEU A 110 29.25 -12.38 -13.40
CA LEU A 110 29.00 -13.81 -13.11
C LEU A 110 29.95 -14.71 -13.90
N LYS A 111 30.09 -14.48 -15.20
CA LYS A 111 31.01 -15.27 -16.04
C LYS A 111 32.46 -15.19 -15.57
N LYS A 112 32.89 -14.03 -15.06
CA LYS A 112 34.24 -13.86 -14.49
C LYS A 112 34.39 -14.62 -13.18
N LEU A 113 33.35 -14.62 -12.34
CA LEU A 113 33.34 -15.36 -11.09
C LEU A 113 33.41 -16.87 -11.34
N ASP A 114 32.58 -17.39 -12.26
CA ASP A 114 32.59 -18.80 -12.65
C ASP A 114 33.97 -19.24 -13.17
N ALA A 115 34.60 -18.40 -14.00
CA ALA A 115 35.94 -18.67 -14.52
C ALA A 115 37.01 -18.69 -13.42
N GLU A 116 36.92 -17.81 -12.43
CA GLU A 116 37.84 -17.79 -11.30
C GLU A 116 37.62 -18.97 -10.36
N GLU A 117 36.38 -19.40 -10.16
CA GLU A 117 36.05 -20.60 -9.38
C GLU A 117 36.59 -21.88 -10.05
N ILE A 118 36.46 -22.00 -11.37
CA ILE A 118 37.10 -23.08 -12.14
C ILE A 118 38.63 -23.06 -11.91
N ARG A 119 39.28 -21.90 -12.03
CA ARG A 119 40.74 -21.77 -11.79
C ARG A 119 41.13 -22.15 -10.37
N PHE A 120 40.35 -21.73 -9.39
CA PHE A 120 40.58 -22.08 -7.99
C PHE A 120 40.50 -23.60 -7.78
N SER A 121 39.48 -24.25 -8.37
CA SER A 121 39.32 -25.70 -8.31
C SER A 121 40.48 -26.45 -8.97
N GLU A 122 40.96 -26.00 -10.14
CA GLU A 122 42.11 -26.59 -10.83
C GLU A 122 43.39 -26.48 -10.01
N ASN A 123 43.64 -25.31 -9.43
CA ASN A 123 44.80 -25.09 -8.57
C ASN A 123 44.72 -25.93 -7.29
N HIS A 124 43.52 -26.08 -6.71
CA HIS A 124 43.31 -26.98 -5.58
C HIS A 124 43.62 -28.44 -5.93
N ALA A 125 43.17 -28.91 -7.10
CA ALA A 125 43.49 -30.26 -7.59
C ALA A 125 45.00 -30.47 -7.79
N LYS A 126 45.71 -29.48 -8.37
CA LYS A 126 47.18 -29.52 -8.52
C LYS A 126 47.90 -29.58 -7.17
N LEU A 127 47.41 -28.84 -6.17
CA LEU A 127 47.97 -28.90 -4.82
C LEU A 127 47.75 -30.28 -4.18
N GLN A 128 46.57 -30.88 -4.38
CA GLN A 128 46.30 -32.25 -3.91
C GLN A 128 47.19 -33.28 -4.59
N THR A 129 47.47 -33.16 -5.89
CA THR A 129 48.39 -34.07 -6.59
C THR A 129 49.81 -33.94 -6.06
N MET A 130 50.31 -32.71 -5.89
CA MET A 130 51.64 -32.47 -5.32
C MET A 130 51.77 -32.98 -3.89
N ALA A 131 50.75 -32.77 -3.05
CA ALA A 131 50.74 -33.29 -1.68
C ALA A 131 50.82 -34.83 -1.65
N ARG A 132 50.10 -35.50 -2.55
CA ARG A 132 50.15 -36.97 -2.69
C ARG A 132 51.51 -37.45 -3.20
N GLU A 133 52.13 -36.77 -4.16
CA GLU A 133 53.48 -37.11 -4.63
C GLU A 133 54.54 -36.93 -3.54
N ILE A 134 54.43 -35.88 -2.72
CA ILE A 134 55.29 -35.66 -1.55
C ILE A 134 55.08 -36.81 -0.56
N GLN A 135 53.82 -37.14 -0.24
CA GLN A 135 53.50 -38.26 0.65
C GLN A 135 54.08 -39.58 0.13
N GLU A 136 53.94 -39.88 -1.15
CA GLU A 136 54.53 -41.09 -1.75
C GLU A 136 56.07 -41.07 -1.74
N ARG A 137 56.70 -39.89 -1.91
CA ARG A 137 58.16 -39.75 -1.78
C ARG A 137 58.60 -40.01 -0.35
N ASP A 138 57.87 -39.48 0.62
CA ASP A 138 58.13 -39.68 2.05
C ASP A 138 57.92 -41.14 2.45
N ASP A 139 56.85 -41.79 1.96
CA ASP A 139 56.56 -43.21 2.18
C ASP A 139 57.65 -44.10 1.55
N ARG A 140 58.09 -43.81 0.32
CA ARG A 140 59.22 -44.53 -0.31
C ARG A 140 60.53 -44.30 0.42
N PHE A 141 60.78 -43.09 0.91
CA PHE A 141 61.97 -42.76 1.70
C PHE A 141 61.95 -43.54 3.03
N LEU A 142 60.82 -43.59 3.71
CA LEU A 142 60.61 -44.37 4.93
C LEU A 142 60.77 -45.87 4.68
N GLU A 143 60.23 -46.41 3.58
CA GLU A 143 60.40 -47.81 3.19
C GLU A 143 61.86 -48.18 2.88
N PHE A 144 62.62 -47.25 2.28
CA PHE A 144 64.04 -47.43 1.98
C PHE A 144 64.93 -47.45 3.24
N TYR A 145 64.65 -46.60 4.23
CA TYR A 145 65.47 -46.48 5.45
C TYR A 145 65.03 -47.41 6.59
N PHE A 146 63.74 -47.69 6.73
CA PHE A 146 63.20 -48.48 7.85
C PHE A 146 62.62 -49.85 7.43
N GLY A 147 62.59 -50.16 6.12
CA GLY A 147 61.87 -51.31 5.58
C GLY A 147 60.36 -51.06 5.53
N LYS A 148 59.60 -51.91 4.82
CA LYS A 148 58.12 -51.81 4.76
C LYS A 148 57.53 -51.63 6.15
N PRO A 149 56.70 -50.61 6.40
CA PRO A 149 55.96 -50.52 7.64
C PRO A 149 55.10 -51.78 7.76
N HIS A 150 55.47 -52.67 8.69
CA HIS A 150 54.61 -53.78 9.08
C HIS A 150 53.38 -53.15 9.71
N VAL A 151 52.24 -53.16 9.00
CA VAL A 151 50.95 -52.78 9.58
C VAL A 151 50.73 -53.71 10.78
N PRO A 152 50.71 -53.22 12.02
CA PRO A 152 50.29 -54.05 13.13
C PRO A 152 48.78 -54.26 12.93
N VAL A 153 48.38 -55.50 12.69
CA VAL A 153 46.99 -55.91 12.91
C VAL A 153 46.77 -55.77 14.41
N VAL A 154 46.27 -54.61 14.83
CA VAL A 154 45.85 -54.39 16.21
C VAL A 154 44.49 -55.09 16.38
N PRO A 155 44.34 -56.02 17.35
CA PRO A 155 43.04 -56.55 17.71
C PRO A 155 42.16 -55.43 18.24
N VAL A 156 40.88 -55.49 17.88
CA VAL A 156 39.81 -54.68 18.43
C VAL A 156 39.80 -54.77 19.97
N SER A 157 39.58 -53.61 20.61
CA SER A 157 39.25 -53.36 22.04
C SER A 157 40.39 -52.79 22.89
N ASP A 158 40.44 -51.46 23.03
CA ASP A 158 40.00 -50.81 24.27
C ASP A 158 40.02 -49.28 24.11
N GLU A 159 38.89 -48.66 24.46
CA GLU A 159 38.66 -47.22 24.42
C GLU A 159 39.62 -46.47 25.37
N CYS A 160 40.74 -45.98 24.84
CA CYS A 160 41.48 -44.92 25.50
C CYS A 160 40.78 -43.58 25.26
N LYS A 161 39.96 -43.17 26.24
CA LYS A 161 39.50 -41.79 26.42
C LYS A 161 40.72 -40.88 26.53
N THR A 162 41.05 -40.17 25.45
CA THR A 162 41.92 -38.99 25.53
C THR A 162 41.04 -37.75 25.63
N PRO A 163 41.21 -36.88 26.65
CA PRO A 163 40.46 -35.65 26.73
C PRO A 163 41.01 -34.67 25.67
N SER A 164 40.32 -34.60 24.53
CA SER A 164 40.59 -33.65 23.46
C SER A 164 40.45 -32.22 23.98
N THR A 165 41.58 -31.58 24.26
CA THR A 165 41.67 -30.17 24.68
C THR A 165 41.54 -29.18 23.53
N ARG A 166 41.34 -29.64 22.29
CA ARG A 166 41.19 -28.76 21.10
C ARG A 166 39.77 -28.26 20.87
N SER A 167 38.75 -28.88 21.48
CA SER A 167 37.34 -28.49 21.27
C SER A 167 36.93 -27.23 22.06
N LYS A 168 37.57 -26.94 23.20
CA LYS A 168 37.16 -25.83 24.08
C LYS A 168 37.33 -24.45 23.41
N SER A 169 38.42 -24.24 22.69
CA SER A 169 38.68 -22.98 21.99
C SER A 169 37.76 -22.76 20.79
N LYS A 170 37.32 -23.83 20.11
CA LYS A 170 36.37 -23.72 18.98
C LYS A 170 34.97 -23.33 19.45
N THR A 171 34.49 -23.92 20.55
CA THR A 171 33.19 -23.58 21.16
C THR A 171 33.18 -22.17 21.77
N LEU A 172 34.31 -21.71 22.33
CA LEU A 172 34.45 -20.35 22.86
C LEU A 172 34.35 -19.28 21.78
N ILE A 173 35.06 -19.45 20.66
CA ILE A 173 35.01 -18.52 19.50
C ILE A 173 33.60 -18.49 18.89
N GLN A 174 32.91 -19.64 18.86
CA GLN A 174 31.54 -19.73 18.35
C GLN A 174 30.52 -19.03 19.27
N SER A 175 30.70 -19.07 20.60
CA SER A 175 29.85 -18.32 21.52
C SER A 175 30.08 -16.81 21.45
N GLU A 176 31.33 -16.36 21.32
CA GLU A 176 31.65 -14.93 21.15
C GLU A 176 31.01 -14.36 19.88
N LEU A 177 31.04 -15.11 18.77
CA LEU A 177 30.39 -14.71 17.52
C LEU A 177 28.88 -14.52 17.66
N ILE A 178 28.22 -15.36 18.46
CA ILE A 178 26.77 -15.29 18.69
C ILE A 178 26.42 -14.09 19.57
N GLU A 179 27.20 -13.82 20.62
CA GLU A 179 27.04 -12.61 21.45
C GLU A 179 27.21 -11.34 20.62
N ASP A 180 28.23 -11.31 19.76
CA ASP A 180 28.48 -10.22 18.80
C ASP A 180 27.30 -9.97 17.85
N LEU A 181 26.62 -11.04 17.43
CA LEU A 181 25.43 -10.94 16.57
C LEU A 181 24.20 -10.44 17.33
N ILE A 182 24.09 -10.76 18.62
CA ILE A 182 23.02 -10.27 19.50
C ILE A 182 23.20 -8.77 19.75
N ASP A 183 24.42 -8.33 20.03
CA ASP A 183 24.76 -6.92 20.25
C ASP A 183 24.52 -6.07 19.00
N LYS A 184 24.68 -6.65 17.81
CA LYS A 184 24.40 -6.01 16.51
C LYS A 184 22.92 -6.09 16.08
N ASP A 185 22.02 -6.48 16.99
CA ASP A 185 20.58 -6.69 16.75
C ASP A 185 20.24 -7.76 15.68
N ARG A 186 21.20 -8.59 15.26
CA ARG A 186 21.04 -9.65 14.23
C ARG A 186 20.60 -10.99 14.82
N ARG A 187 19.58 -10.95 15.68
CA ARG A 187 19.11 -12.10 16.47
C ARG A 187 18.64 -13.29 15.63
N LEU A 188 18.04 -13.07 14.44
CA LEU A 188 17.65 -14.16 13.54
C LEU A 188 18.86 -14.93 12.96
N GLN A 189 19.98 -14.23 12.71
CA GLN A 189 21.23 -14.88 12.27
C GLN A 189 21.89 -15.61 13.44
N ALA A 190 21.84 -15.03 14.64
CA ALA A 190 22.28 -15.69 15.86
C ALA A 190 21.53 -17.02 16.07
N ILE A 191 20.21 -17.05 15.93
CA ILE A 191 19.40 -18.28 16.05
C ILE A 191 19.85 -19.34 15.03
N LYS A 192 20.05 -18.96 13.77
CA LYS A 192 20.54 -19.88 12.74
C LYS A 192 21.87 -20.54 13.16
N HIS A 193 22.81 -19.75 13.66
CA HIS A 193 24.11 -20.24 14.13
C HIS A 193 24.00 -21.07 15.43
N VAL A 194 23.06 -20.75 16.32
CA VAL A 194 22.79 -21.59 17.51
C VAL A 194 22.37 -23.00 17.10
N PHE A 195 21.52 -23.14 16.08
CA PHE A 195 21.14 -24.44 15.54
C PHE A 195 22.27 -25.13 14.75
N GLU A 196 23.03 -24.39 13.93
CA GLU A 196 24.16 -24.94 13.16
C GLU A 196 25.29 -25.46 14.06
N PHE A 197 25.55 -24.79 15.19
CA PHE A 197 26.62 -25.17 16.13
C PHE A 197 26.12 -25.99 17.32
N ASN A 198 24.83 -26.31 17.36
CA ASN A 198 24.17 -27.07 18.42
C ASN A 198 24.41 -26.47 19.83
N LEU A 199 24.34 -25.14 19.93
CA LEU A 199 24.59 -24.36 21.16
C LEU A 199 23.32 -24.06 21.97
N GLY A 200 22.29 -24.90 21.84
CA GLY A 200 21.00 -24.74 22.53
C GLY A 200 21.12 -24.70 24.05
N ASP A 201 22.16 -25.31 24.62
CA ASP A 201 22.42 -25.33 26.07
C ASP A 201 22.81 -23.96 26.65
N LYS A 202 23.40 -23.08 25.82
CA LYS A 202 23.86 -21.74 26.22
C LYS A 202 22.90 -20.63 25.83
N PHE A 203 22.28 -20.76 24.66
CA PHE A 203 21.39 -19.75 24.11
C PHE A 203 20.03 -20.38 23.81
N SER A 204 19.04 -20.03 24.61
CA SER A 204 17.65 -20.42 24.40
C SER A 204 17.13 -19.76 23.10
N PRO A 205 16.81 -20.55 22.05
CA PRO A 205 16.31 -19.99 20.79
C PRO A 205 14.98 -19.25 20.98
N ALA A 206 14.13 -19.73 21.90
CA ALA A 206 12.87 -19.07 22.25
C ALA A 206 13.09 -17.67 22.84
N ASP A 207 14.08 -17.50 23.72
CA ASP A 207 14.39 -16.20 24.32
C ASP A 207 14.94 -15.22 23.29
N LEU A 208 15.78 -15.70 22.36
CA LEU A 208 16.28 -14.88 21.24
C LEU A 208 15.16 -14.38 20.33
N ILE A 209 14.15 -15.23 20.06
CA ILE A 209 12.96 -14.86 19.28
C ILE A 209 12.13 -13.83 20.03
N GLN A 210 11.86 -14.05 21.33
CA GLN A 210 11.10 -13.09 22.13
C GLN A 210 11.78 -11.73 22.22
N ASP A 211 13.11 -11.72 22.37
CA ASP A 211 13.87 -10.49 22.44
C ASP A 211 13.89 -9.75 21.09
N HIS A 212 13.94 -10.49 19.97
CA HIS A 212 13.78 -9.91 18.64
C HIS A 212 12.38 -9.31 18.42
N LEU A 213 11.31 -9.98 18.88
CA LEU A 213 9.95 -9.42 18.84
C LEU A 213 9.84 -8.15 19.71
N ARG A 214 10.57 -8.10 20.83
CA ARG A 214 10.63 -6.90 21.68
C ARG A 214 11.38 -5.76 20.98
N TYR A 215 12.46 -6.06 20.28
CA TYR A 215 13.20 -5.11 19.45
C TYR A 215 12.34 -4.53 18.32
N ILE A 216 11.63 -5.36 17.55
CA ILE A 216 10.71 -4.93 16.49
C ILE A 216 9.66 -3.95 17.04
N ARG A 217 9.08 -4.23 18.20
CA ARG A 217 8.11 -3.32 18.84
C ARG A 217 8.72 -2.00 19.29
N ARG A 218 9.92 -2.02 19.87
CA ARG A 218 10.61 -0.81 20.34
C ARG A 218 11.01 0.07 19.16
N SER A 219 11.57 -0.51 18.10
CA SER A 219 11.97 0.21 16.90
C SER A 219 10.75 0.87 16.25
N ALA A 220 9.64 0.14 16.09
CA ALA A 220 8.40 0.70 15.55
C ALA A 220 7.84 1.87 16.38
N LYS A 221 7.91 1.82 17.72
CA LYS A 221 7.51 2.94 18.59
C LYS A 221 8.42 4.16 18.40
N PHE A 222 9.72 3.95 18.40
CA PHE A 222 10.71 5.02 18.22
C PHE A 222 10.49 5.79 16.90
N TYR A 223 10.26 5.08 15.80
CA TYR A 223 10.00 5.72 14.50
C TYR A 223 8.64 6.45 14.44
N LYS A 224 7.64 6.00 15.21
CA LYS A 224 6.35 6.72 15.33
C LYS A 224 6.48 8.03 16.11
N GLU A 225 7.30 8.07 17.15
CA GLU A 225 7.48 9.26 18.00
C GLU A 225 8.39 10.32 17.36
N LYS A 226 9.40 9.90 16.59
CA LYS A 226 10.40 10.81 16.03
C LYS A 226 9.92 11.58 14.80
N ASP A 227 9.01 11.02 13.99
CA ASP A 227 8.51 11.67 12.78
C ASP A 227 7.16 11.07 12.32
N GLY A 228 6.05 11.68 12.76
CA GLY A 228 4.68 11.16 12.61
C GLY A 228 4.06 11.25 11.20
N GLY A 229 4.85 11.55 10.16
CA GLY A 229 4.34 11.64 8.78
C GLY A 229 3.75 10.32 8.29
N LEU A 230 2.62 10.37 7.56
CA LEU A 230 1.92 9.19 7.02
C LEU A 230 2.86 8.27 6.20
N SER A 231 3.75 8.86 5.39
CA SER A 231 4.73 8.12 4.61
C SER A 231 5.72 7.33 5.48
N ASN A 232 6.27 7.96 6.53
CA ASN A 232 7.19 7.31 7.46
C ASN A 232 6.48 6.19 8.26
N GLN A 233 5.21 6.39 8.61
CA GLN A 233 4.41 5.35 9.26
C GLN A 233 4.20 4.13 8.36
N ILE A 234 3.91 4.33 7.06
CA ILE A 234 3.75 3.24 6.09
C ILE A 234 5.06 2.46 5.91
N VAL A 235 6.20 3.16 5.80
CA VAL A 235 7.53 2.54 5.71
C VAL A 235 7.85 1.73 6.97
N THR A 236 7.59 2.30 8.15
CA THR A 236 7.80 1.65 9.44
C THR A 236 6.94 0.39 9.58
N ILE A 237 5.64 0.47 9.27
CA ILE A 237 4.73 -0.68 9.32
C ILE A 237 5.15 -1.76 8.32
N THR A 238 5.60 -1.37 7.12
CA THR A 238 6.07 -2.34 6.11
C THR A 238 7.33 -3.06 6.57
N LYS A 239 8.28 -2.35 7.18
CA LYS A 239 9.48 -2.95 7.78
C LYS A 239 9.11 -3.90 8.93
N GLU A 240 8.21 -3.47 9.82
CA GLU A 240 7.71 -4.28 10.93
C GLU A 240 7.05 -5.60 10.44
N ILE A 241 6.25 -5.53 9.37
CA ILE A 241 5.63 -6.72 8.76
C ILE A 241 6.70 -7.66 8.18
N ALA A 242 7.71 -7.13 7.49
CA ALA A 242 8.79 -7.93 6.92
C ALA A 242 9.59 -8.66 8.01
N ASP A 243 9.93 -7.96 9.10
CA ASP A 243 10.65 -8.54 10.24
C ASP A 243 9.82 -9.65 10.93
N LEU A 244 8.50 -9.44 11.10
CA LEU A 244 7.60 -10.47 11.65
C LEU A 244 7.48 -11.70 10.73
N LYS A 245 7.43 -11.52 9.41
CA LYS A 245 7.42 -12.62 8.44
C LYS A 245 8.74 -13.41 8.48
N ALA A 246 9.87 -12.73 8.68
CA ALA A 246 11.16 -13.38 8.84
C ALA A 246 11.22 -14.24 10.13
N VAL A 247 10.59 -13.78 11.23
CA VAL A 247 10.45 -14.58 12.46
C VAL A 247 9.64 -15.85 12.23
N ILE A 248 8.49 -15.76 11.55
CA ILE A 248 7.67 -16.95 11.22
C ILE A 248 8.50 -17.96 10.42
N LYS A 249 9.22 -17.49 9.39
CA LYS A 249 10.07 -18.35 8.57
C LYS A 249 11.19 -19.01 9.40
N CYS A 250 11.77 -18.30 10.36
CA CYS A 250 12.80 -18.84 11.26
C CYS A 250 12.22 -19.92 12.18
N ILE A 251 11.02 -19.70 12.74
CA ILE A 251 10.31 -20.68 13.58
C ILE A 251 10.01 -21.96 12.80
N GLN A 252 9.54 -21.84 11.56
CA GLN A 252 9.23 -22.98 10.68
C GLN A 252 10.48 -23.79 10.28
N ILE A 253 11.59 -23.12 9.95
CA ILE A 253 12.85 -23.80 9.56
C ILE A 253 13.42 -24.62 10.71
N HIS A 254 13.31 -24.11 11.94
CA HIS A 254 13.92 -24.72 13.11
C HIS A 254 12.94 -25.52 13.99
N GLN A 255 11.71 -25.75 13.51
CA GLN A 255 10.65 -26.53 14.19
C GLN A 255 10.37 -26.04 15.63
N LEU A 256 10.41 -24.73 15.86
CA LEU A 256 10.16 -24.10 17.17
C LEU A 256 8.66 -23.83 17.43
N GLU A 257 7.79 -24.55 16.73
CA GLU A 257 6.34 -24.32 16.69
C GLU A 257 5.66 -24.65 18.03
N ASP A 258 6.23 -25.59 18.79
CA ASP A 258 5.71 -26.04 20.09
C ASP A 258 5.96 -25.03 21.24
N GLU A 259 6.96 -24.14 21.10
CA GLU A 259 7.37 -23.19 22.15
C GLU A 259 6.89 -21.75 21.89
N VAL A 260 6.61 -21.38 20.63
CA VAL A 260 6.17 -20.03 20.26
C VAL A 260 4.88 -20.11 19.44
N PRO A 261 3.72 -19.69 20.00
CA PRO A 261 2.46 -19.79 19.29
C PRO A 261 2.44 -18.86 18.07
N LEU A 262 2.52 -19.46 16.87
CA LEU A 262 2.53 -18.83 15.55
C LEU A 262 1.29 -17.94 15.33
N ASP A 263 0.13 -18.38 15.81
CA ASP A 263 -1.16 -17.68 15.72
C ASP A 263 -1.07 -16.24 16.24
N ARG A 264 -0.27 -16.00 17.29
CA ARG A 264 -0.13 -14.67 17.89
C ARG A 264 0.64 -13.72 16.97
N ILE A 265 1.62 -14.23 16.24
CA ILE A 265 2.46 -13.47 15.32
C ILE A 265 1.69 -13.20 14.02
N GLU A 266 0.98 -14.19 13.50
CA GLU A 266 0.13 -14.06 12.31
C GLU A 266 -1.01 -13.05 12.52
N ASN A 267 -1.72 -13.13 13.64
CA ASN A 267 -2.76 -12.16 13.99
C ASN A 267 -2.19 -10.72 14.13
N SER A 268 -0.94 -10.58 14.57
CA SER A 268 -0.26 -9.28 14.63
C SER A 268 0.10 -8.75 13.24
N ILE A 269 0.50 -9.62 12.30
CA ILE A 269 0.74 -9.24 10.89
C ILE A 269 -0.56 -8.77 10.25
N LYS A 270 -1.65 -9.52 10.39
CA LYS A 270 -2.97 -9.19 9.82
C LYS A 270 -3.46 -7.80 10.26
N ARG A 271 -3.43 -7.51 11.56
CA ARG A 271 -3.80 -6.19 12.10
C ARG A 271 -2.94 -5.05 11.54
N LYS A 272 -1.65 -5.30 11.30
CA LYS A 272 -0.72 -4.29 10.74
C LYS A 272 -0.93 -4.07 9.25
N GLU A 273 -1.26 -5.12 8.51
CA GLU A 273 -1.62 -5.03 7.09
C GLU A 273 -2.93 -4.24 6.91
N GLU A 274 -3.94 -4.48 7.75
CA GLU A 274 -5.17 -3.68 7.79
C GLU A 274 -4.89 -2.20 8.08
N THR A 275 -4.02 -1.91 9.05
CA THR A 275 -3.60 -0.53 9.39
C THR A 275 -2.86 0.13 8.23
N LYS A 276 -1.96 -0.60 7.54
CA LYS A 276 -1.26 -0.12 6.35
C LYS A 276 -2.23 0.23 5.23
N ILE A 277 -3.20 -0.65 4.96
CA ILE A 277 -4.23 -0.43 3.93
C ILE A 277 -5.06 0.81 4.28
N GLY A 278 -5.43 1.00 5.55
CA GLY A 278 -6.11 2.21 6.03
C GLY A 278 -5.30 3.49 5.79
N LEU A 279 -4.01 3.48 6.13
CA LEU A 279 -3.11 4.63 5.92
C LEU A 279 -2.87 4.94 4.43
N VAL A 280 -2.82 3.92 3.58
CA VAL A 280 -2.71 4.08 2.13
C VAL A 280 -4.01 4.63 1.53
N LYS A 281 -5.18 4.21 2.04
CA LYS A 281 -6.50 4.73 1.64
C LYS A 281 -6.73 6.19 2.06
N LEU A 282 -6.08 6.64 3.13
CA LEU A 282 -6.06 8.06 3.53
C LEU A 282 -5.25 8.96 2.58
N GLY A 283 -4.67 8.36 1.52
CA GLY A 283 -4.04 9.05 0.41
C GLY A 283 -2.61 9.50 0.71
N PRO A 284 -1.75 9.62 -0.32
CA PRO A 284 -0.51 10.36 -0.17
C PRO A 284 -0.90 11.80 0.15
N CYS A 285 -0.63 12.25 1.37
CA CYS A 285 -0.48 13.68 1.62
C CYS A 285 0.75 14.10 0.81
N THR A 286 0.54 14.42 -0.47
CA THR A 286 1.42 15.32 -1.18
C THR A 286 1.64 16.48 -0.22
N ARG A 287 2.90 16.86 0.03
CA ARG A 287 3.21 18.07 0.82
C ARG A 287 2.20 19.12 0.36
N SER A 288 1.28 19.51 1.23
CA SER A 288 0.22 20.46 0.89
C SER A 288 0.88 21.58 0.10
N LYS A 289 0.36 21.94 -1.07
CA LYS A 289 0.97 22.94 -1.97
C LYS A 289 1.50 24.18 -1.20
N ALA A 290 0.76 24.57 -0.16
CA ALA A 290 1.14 25.56 0.85
C ALA A 290 2.54 25.41 1.51
N LYS A 291 3.00 24.20 1.82
CA LYS A 291 4.33 23.92 2.41
C LYS A 291 5.44 23.96 1.36
N LEU A 292 5.15 23.64 0.10
CA LEU A 292 6.12 23.80 -1.00
C LEU A 292 6.27 25.29 -1.33
N ASP A 293 5.14 26.00 -1.43
CA ASP A 293 5.09 27.43 -1.70
C ASP A 293 5.76 28.24 -0.57
N GLN A 294 5.57 27.88 0.70
CA GLN A 294 6.28 28.50 1.82
C GLN A 294 7.80 28.29 1.75
N LEU A 295 8.26 27.09 1.38
CA LEU A 295 9.69 26.78 1.32
C LEU A 295 10.36 27.43 0.09
N GLU A 296 9.61 27.60 -0.99
CA GLU A 296 10.04 28.33 -2.19
C GLU A 296 10.07 29.85 -1.95
N GLN A 297 9.07 30.40 -1.25
CA GLN A 297 9.08 31.80 -0.82
C GLN A 297 10.22 32.10 0.17
N GLU A 298 10.54 31.20 1.09
CA GLU A 298 11.71 31.36 1.97
C GLU A 298 13.03 31.33 1.21
N ARG A 299 13.15 30.46 0.19
CA ARG A 299 14.32 30.39 -0.69
C ARG A 299 14.51 31.66 -1.51
N ILE A 300 13.42 32.22 -2.05
CA ILE A 300 13.44 33.49 -2.80
C ILE A 300 13.83 34.65 -1.87
N LYS A 301 13.24 34.73 -0.66
CA LYS A 301 13.60 35.75 0.34
C LYS A 301 15.06 35.66 0.78
N LYS A 302 15.65 34.46 0.90
CA LYS A 302 17.08 34.29 1.23
C LYS A 302 17.99 34.76 0.09
N ARG A 303 17.62 34.51 -1.18
CA ARG A 303 18.37 35.01 -2.34
C ARG A 303 18.35 36.53 -2.46
N LEU A 304 17.19 37.16 -2.23
CA LEU A 304 17.05 38.62 -2.26
C LEU A 304 17.77 39.35 -1.12
N ARG A 305 18.07 38.66 -0.01
CA ARG A 305 18.87 39.21 1.11
C ARG A 305 20.38 39.09 0.90
N SER A 306 20.81 38.37 -0.15
CA SER A 306 22.22 38.12 -0.48
C SER A 306 22.71 38.93 -1.69
N ILE A 307 21.85 39.80 -2.22
CA ILE A 307 22.11 40.79 -3.28
C ILE A 307 22.02 42.15 -2.62
#